data_AF-A0AA91PTD9-F1
#
_entry.id   AF-A0AA91PTD9-F1
#
_cell.length_a   1.000
_cell.length_b   1.000
_cell.length_c   1.000
_cell.angle_alpha   90.00
_cell.angle_beta   90.00
_cell.angle_gamma   90.00
#
_symmetry.space_group_name_H-M   'P 1'
#
loop_
_entity.id
_entity.type
_entity.pdbx_description
1 polymer ?
#
loop_
_entity_poly.entity_id
_entity_poly.type
_entity_poly.pdbx_seq_one_letter_code
_entity_poly.pdbx_strand_id
1 'polypeptide(L)' 'MADKLIPPGTDNQSPGTYIEVGPRGGEVSKPREVKIDSGDRLPPTQKPGNKWTKK' A
#
# COMPACT_ATOMS: atom_id res chain seq x y z
N MET A 1 2.95 -1.37 16.70
CA MET A 1 1.86 -2.11 16.04
C MET A 1 2.38 -2.47 14.67
N ALA A 2 2.47 -3.75 14.31
CA ALA A 2 3.07 -4.14 13.04
C ALA A 2 2.22 -3.58 11.88
N ASP A 3 2.79 -2.67 11.11
CA ASP A 3 2.22 -2.15 9.87
C ASP A 3 1.72 -3.32 9.02
N LYS A 4 0.40 -3.42 8.84
CA LYS A 4 -0.22 -4.49 8.08
C LYS A 4 0.17 -4.30 6.61
N LEU A 5 1.07 -5.16 6.12
CA LEU A 5 1.49 -5.12 4.74
C LEU A 5 0.37 -5.68 3.83
N ILE A 6 -0.22 -4.80 3.03
CA ILE A 6 -1.36 -5.11 2.17
C ILE A 6 -0.86 -5.34 0.74
N PRO A 7 -1.24 -6.46 0.07
CA PRO A 7 -0.85 -6.67 -1.30
C PRO A 7 -1.49 -5.64 -2.24
N PRO A 8 -0.81 -5.29 -3.36
CA PRO A 8 -1.42 -4.49 -4.41
C PRO A 8 -2.69 -5.16 -4.92
N GLY A 9 -3.67 -4.35 -5.32
CA GLY A 9 -4.92 -4.89 -5.80
C GLY A 9 -5.80 -5.51 -4.70
N THR A 10 -5.57 -5.19 -3.43
CA THR A 10 -6.55 -5.52 -2.38
C THR A 10 -7.67 -4.49 -2.42
N ASP A 11 -8.91 -4.96 -2.39
CA ASP A 11 -10.11 -4.14 -2.30
C ASP A 11 -10.56 -3.97 -0.83
N ASN A 12 -11.66 -3.24 -0.64
CA ASN A 12 -12.33 -3.07 0.67
C ASN A 12 -11.38 -2.62 1.79
N GLN A 13 -10.35 -1.86 1.43
CA GLN A 13 -9.46 -1.24 2.41
C GLN A 13 -10.12 0.01 2.98
N SER A 14 -9.73 0.36 4.21
CA SER A 14 -10.24 1.57 4.84
C SER A 14 -9.86 2.79 4.01
N PRO A 15 -10.75 3.76 3.81
CA PRO A 15 -10.39 5.00 3.14
C PRO A 15 -9.23 5.68 3.87
N GLY A 16 -8.32 6.29 3.10
CA GLY A 16 -7.15 6.96 3.63
C GLY A 16 -5.95 6.92 2.70
N THR A 17 -4.82 7.38 3.23
CA THR A 17 -3.55 7.42 2.51
C THR A 17 -2.76 6.15 2.77
N TYR A 18 -2.25 5.56 1.70
CA TYR A 18 -1.41 4.38 1.69
C TYR A 18 -0.08 4.73 1.06
N ILE A 19 0.99 4.19 1.64
CA ILE A 19 2.36 4.34 1.16
C ILE A 19 2.91 2.98 0.76
N GLU A 20 3.60 2.96 -0.38
CA GLU A 20 4.27 1.78 -0.88
C GLU A 20 5.49 1.46 -0.02
N VAL A 21 5.62 0.18 0.34
CA VAL A 21 6.73 -0.37 1.11
C VAL A 21 7.24 -1.63 0.43
N GLY A 22 8.45 -2.05 0.80
CA GLY A 22 9.07 -3.25 0.24
C GLY A 22 8.29 -4.52 0.62
N PRO A 23 8.68 -5.69 0.07
CA PRO A 23 8.00 -6.96 0.31
C PRO A 23 7.88 -7.37 1.79
N ARG A 24 8.81 -6.83 2.61
CA ARG A 24 8.93 -7.04 4.05
C ARG A 24 8.60 -5.79 4.89
N GLY A 25 8.07 -4.73 4.29
CA GLY A 25 7.73 -3.49 5.00
C GLY A 25 8.87 -2.49 5.18
N GLY A 26 10.00 -2.69 4.49
CA GLY A 26 11.07 -1.70 4.46
C GLY A 26 10.72 -0.50 3.56
N GLU A 27 11.41 0.61 3.75
CA GLU A 27 11.27 1.78 2.89
C GLU A 27 11.73 1.46 1.46
N VAL A 28 11.02 2.00 0.48
CA VAL A 28 11.41 1.94 -0.94
C VAL A 28 11.87 3.30 -1.39
N SER A 29 12.85 3.34 -2.30
CA SER A 29 13.27 4.60 -2.91
C SER A 29 12.12 5.19 -3.73
N LYS A 30 11.74 6.44 -3.41
CA LYS A 30 10.59 7.14 -3.98
C LYS A 30 9.29 6.34 -3.81
N PRO A 31 8.80 6.18 -2.57
CA PRO A 31 7.58 5.42 -2.32
C PRO A 31 6.40 6.09 -3.02
N ARG A 32 5.54 5.27 -3.61
CA ARG A 32 4.28 5.74 -4.14
C ARG A 32 3.34 6.00 -2.97
N GLU A 33 2.76 7.19 -2.92
CA GLU A 33 1.67 7.50 -1.99
C GLU A 33 0.37 7.60 -2.77
N VAL A 34 -0.68 6.94 -2.28
CA VAL A 34 -2.00 6.92 -2.91
C VAL A 34 -3.06 7.14 -1.85
N LYS A 35 -4.07 7.94 -2.18
CA LYS A 35 -5.27 8.07 -1.38
C LYS A 35 -6.36 7.23 -2.04
N ILE A 36 -7.00 6.35 -1.26
CA ILE A 36 -8.14 5.55 -1.70
C ILE A 36 -9.37 5.93 -0.87
N ASP A 37 -10.54 5.85 -1.49
CA ASP A 37 -11.82 6.01 -0.80
C ASP A 37 -12.47 4.66 -0.50
N SER A 38 -13.61 4.66 0.21
CA SER A 38 -14.28 3.43 0.61
C SER A 38 -14.80 2.68 -0.61
N GLY A 39 -14.42 1.43 -0.77
CA GLY A 39 -14.78 0.60 -1.92
C GLY A 39 -13.77 0.66 -3.07
N ASP A 40 -12.76 1.53 -2.99
CA ASP A 40 -11.66 1.54 -3.94
C ASP A 40 -10.70 0.37 -3.71
N ARG A 41 -10.02 0.00 -4.80
CA ARG A 41 -8.96 -1.00 -4.82
C ARG A 41 -7.60 -0.33 -4.77
N LEU A 42 -6.69 -0.86 -3.96
CA LEU A 42 -5.31 -0.40 -3.95
C LEU A 42 -4.67 -0.60 -5.32
N PRO A 43 -4.04 0.42 -5.91
CA PRO A 43 -3.43 0.31 -7.21
C PRO A 43 -2.22 -0.65 -7.18
N PRO A 44 -1.76 -1.12 -8.35
CA PRO A 44 -0.52 -1.88 -8.44
C PRO A 44 0.66 -1.06 -7.89
N THR A 45 1.60 -1.73 -7.25
CA THR A 45 2.85 -1.14 -6.75
C THR A 45 3.84 -0.91 -7.90
N GLN A 46 4.85 -0.05 -7.68
CA GLN A 46 5.85 0.28 -8.69
C GLN A 46 6.75 -0.92 -9.04
N LYS A 47 7.04 -1.76 -8.05
CA LYS A 47 7.81 -3.00 -8.25
C LYS A 47 7.04 -4.23 -7.82
N PRO A 48 7.16 -5.35 -8.56
CA PRO A 48 6.61 -6.64 -8.13
C PRO A 48 7.11 -7.01 -6.73
N GLY A 49 6.18 -7.49 -5.90
CA GLY A 49 6.47 -7.89 -4.52
C GLY A 49 6.39 -6.78 -3.48
N ASN A 50 6.41 -5.50 -3.89
CA ASN A 50 6.11 -4.39 -2.98
C ASN A 50 4.67 -4.48 -2.47
N LYS A 51 4.43 -3.84 -1.33
CA LYS A 51 3.15 -3.85 -0.62
C LYS A 51 2.76 -2.43 -0.23
N TRP A 52 1.56 -2.29 0.30
CA TRP A 52 1.03 -1.05 0.83
C TRP A 52 0.99 -1.11 2.36
N THR A 53 1.32 -0.01 3.02
CA THR A 53 0.95 0.20 4.42
C THR A 53 0.09 1.46 4.52
N LYS A 54 -0.79 1.49 5.51
CA LYS A 54 -1.58 2.68 5.81
C LYS A 54 -0.67 3.69 6.52
N LYS A 55 -0.68 4.93 6.04
CA LYS A 55 0.03 6.05 6.67
C LYS A 55 -0.75 6.60 7.86
#